data_AF-A0A958YU43-F1
#
_entry.id   AF-A0A958YU43-F1
#
_cell.length_a   1.000
_cell.length_b   1.000
_cell.length_c   1.000
_cell.angle_alpha   90.00
_cell.angle_beta   90.00
_cell.angle_gamma   90.00
#
_symmetry.space_group_name_H-M   'P 1'
#
loop_
_entity.id
_entity.type
_entity.pdbx_description
1 polymer ?
#
loop_
_entity_poly.entity_id
_entity_poly.type
_entity_poly.pdbx_seq_one_letter_code
_entity_poly.pdbx_strand_id
1 'polypeptide(L)'
;MSRAAIRYAKAILQQASESNSQALVFEDMQTVYKTIEGSRELQNVLQSPVVKANDKKEALLKIFSAQSGTTHSLINILAENQRTALLGEVAKSYMQLYNDAQGVRVATVTTAVALSSELESKVMAKVKQLTGSDTVTLKN
;
A
#
# COMPACT_ATOMS: atom_id res chain seq x y z
N MET A 1 10.84 5.43 -3.84
CA MET A 1 9.73 4.68 -4.50
C MET A 1 10.05 4.56 -5.97
N SER A 2 9.96 3.35 -6.51
CA SER A 2 10.14 3.10 -7.93
C SER A 2 9.02 3.77 -8.75
N ARG A 3 9.40 4.48 -9.82
CA ARG A 3 8.44 5.06 -10.79
C ARG A 3 7.54 3.99 -11.42
N ALA A 4 8.04 2.76 -11.54
CA ALA A 4 7.25 1.64 -12.03
C ALA A 4 6.17 1.23 -11.01
N ALA A 5 6.51 1.18 -9.72
CA ALA A 5 5.56 0.83 -8.67
C ALA A 5 4.38 1.80 -8.61
N ILE A 6 4.64 3.10 -8.71
CA ILE A 6 3.61 4.15 -8.75
C ILE A 6 2.68 3.97 -9.97
N ARG A 7 3.23 3.58 -11.14
CA ARG A 7 2.43 3.35 -12.34
C ARG A 7 1.46 2.18 -12.18
N TYR A 8 1.93 1.05 -11.64
CA TYR A 8 1.07 -0.10 -11.36
C TYR A 8 0.02 0.23 -10.29
N ALA A 9 0.42 0.92 -9.21
CA ALA A 9 -0.49 1.33 -8.15
C ALA A 9 -1.61 2.24 -8.68
N LYS A 10 -1.28 3.20 -9.54
CA LYS A 10 -2.26 4.09 -10.17
C LYS A 10 -3.22 3.32 -11.09
N ALA A 11 -2.70 2.37 -11.88
CA ALA A 11 -3.53 1.55 -12.77
C ALA A 11 -4.54 0.70 -11.98
N ILE A 12 -4.09 0.04 -10.91
CA ILE A 12 -4.99 -0.76 -10.06
C ILE A 12 -5.97 0.12 -9.29
N LEU A 13 -5.57 1.30 -8.81
CA LEU A 13 -6.48 2.23 -8.15
C LEU A 13 -7.57 2.72 -9.10
N GLN A 14 -7.23 2.99 -10.36
CA GLN A 14 -8.18 3.36 -11.39
C GLN A 14 -9.18 2.22 -11.64
N GLN A 15 -8.69 0.99 -11.84
CA GLN A 15 -9.54 -0.19 -12.04
C GLN A 15 -10.45 -0.46 -10.84
N ALA A 16 -9.92 -0.32 -9.62
CA ALA A 16 -10.69 -0.50 -8.38
C ALA A 16 -11.73 0.62 -8.20
N SER A 17 -11.44 1.84 -8.68
CA SER A 17 -12.40 2.96 -8.71
C SER A 17 -13.59 2.67 -9.60
N GLU A 18 -13.33 2.14 -10.80
CA GLU A 18 -14.37 1.78 -11.76
C GLU A 18 -15.24 0.63 -11.23
N SER A 19 -14.66 -0.25 -10.41
CA SER A 19 -15.34 -1.40 -9.80
C SER A 19 -15.92 -1.12 -8.41
N ASN A 20 -15.82 0.13 -7.90
CA ASN A 20 -16.18 0.51 -6.52
C ASN A 20 -15.55 -0.39 -5.42
N SER A 21 -14.38 -0.98 -5.69
CA SER A 21 -13.68 -1.92 -4.79
C SER A 21 -12.42 -1.33 -4.15
N GLN A 22 -12.22 -0.01 -4.25
CA GLN A 22 -10.98 0.67 -3.81
C GLN A 22 -10.64 0.43 -2.34
N ALA A 23 -11.64 0.46 -1.46
CA ALA A 23 -11.48 0.24 -0.03
C ALA A 23 -11.08 -1.21 0.28
N LEU A 24 -11.69 -2.16 -0.42
CA LEU A 24 -11.36 -3.58 -0.29
C LEU A 24 -9.93 -3.85 -0.76
N VAL A 25 -9.54 -3.32 -1.92
CA VAL A 25 -8.17 -3.43 -2.42
C VAL A 25 -7.17 -2.70 -1.49
N PHE A 26 -7.58 -1.63 -0.80
CA PHE A 26 -6.74 -0.98 0.20
C PHE A 26 -6.44 -1.90 1.40
N GLU A 27 -7.43 -2.64 1.90
CA GLU A 27 -7.24 -3.65 2.95
C GLU A 27 -6.34 -4.80 2.48
N ASP A 28 -6.55 -5.27 1.25
CA ASP A 28 -5.69 -6.27 0.63
C ASP A 28 -4.23 -5.78 0.56
N MET A 29 -4.00 -4.56 0.07
CA MET A 29 -2.67 -3.98 -0.06
C MET A 29 -1.98 -3.77 1.29
N GLN A 30 -2.72 -3.42 2.34
CA GLN A 30 -2.17 -3.38 3.70
C GLN A 30 -1.70 -4.76 4.16
N THR A 31 -2.49 -5.80 3.89
CA THR A 31 -2.15 -7.19 4.22
C THR A 31 -0.93 -7.65 3.42
N VAL A 32 -0.90 -7.39 2.11
CA VAL A 32 0.23 -7.69 1.22
C VAL A 32 1.50 -7.03 1.72
N TYR A 33 1.44 -5.73 2.04
CA TYR A 33 2.58 -4.97 2.55
C TYR A 33 3.10 -5.58 3.86
N LYS A 34 2.22 -5.82 4.84
CA LYS A 34 2.60 -6.42 6.14
C LYS A 34 3.19 -7.83 5.99
N THR A 35 2.61 -8.67 5.15
CA THR A 35 3.11 -10.05 4.94
C THR A 35 4.48 -10.05 4.29
N ILE A 36 4.71 -9.17 3.31
CA ILE A 36 6.02 -9.03 2.67
C ILE A 36 7.03 -8.41 3.64
N GLU A 37 6.66 -7.37 4.38
CA GLU A 37 7.55 -6.71 5.34
C GLU A 37 7.91 -7.64 6.52
N GLY A 38 6.96 -8.45 6.97
CA GLY A 38 7.13 -9.40 8.08
C GLY A 38 7.87 -10.69 7.72
N SER A 39 8.08 -10.99 6.43
CA SER A 39 8.79 -12.19 5.98
C SER A 39 10.01 -11.86 5.12
N ARG A 40 11.19 -11.89 5.75
CA ARG A 40 12.48 -11.70 5.07
C ARG A 40 12.73 -12.77 4.00
N GLU A 41 12.28 -14.00 4.25
CA GLU A 41 12.37 -15.09 3.28
C GLU A 41 11.56 -14.79 2.02
N LEU A 42 10.32 -14.30 2.18
CA LEU A 42 9.48 -13.91 1.05
C LEU A 42 10.11 -12.77 0.24
N GLN A 43 10.68 -11.77 0.90
CA GLN A 43 11.41 -10.70 0.22
C GLN A 43 12.58 -11.23 -0.61
N ASN A 44 13.38 -12.13 -0.04
CA ASN A 44 14.51 -12.74 -0.73
C ASN A 44 14.07 -13.55 -1.95
N VAL A 45 12.99 -14.34 -1.82
CA VAL A 45 12.40 -15.11 -2.92
C VAL A 45 11.93 -14.18 -4.04
N LEU A 46 11.25 -13.08 -3.71
CA LEU A 46 10.75 -12.13 -4.69
C LEU A 46 11.89 -11.41 -5.43
N GLN A 47 12.99 -11.08 -4.74
CA GLN A 47 14.16 -10.44 -5.34
C GLN A 47 15.09 -11.41 -6.08
N SER A 48 15.06 -12.70 -5.75
CA SER A 48 15.96 -13.70 -6.32
C SER A 48 15.73 -13.91 -7.82
N PRO A 49 16.72 -13.71 -8.69
CA PRO A 49 16.59 -13.97 -10.13
C PRO A 49 16.58 -15.47 -10.47
N VAL A 50 16.94 -16.33 -9.49
CA VAL A 50 17.05 -17.79 -9.68
C VAL A 50 15.69 -18.48 -9.65
N VAL A 51 14.73 -17.92 -8.90
CA VAL A 51 13.37 -18.48 -8.80
C VAL A 51 12.57 -18.06 -10.03
N LYS A 52 11.95 -19.04 -10.71
CA LYS A 52 11.17 -18.78 -11.93
C LYS A 52 9.97 -17.87 -11.62
N ALA A 53 9.62 -17.02 -12.58
CA ALA A 53 8.49 -16.10 -12.44
C ALA A 53 7.17 -16.83 -12.16
N ASN A 54 6.95 -18.00 -12.78
CA ASN A 54 5.77 -18.83 -12.54
C ASN A 54 5.72 -19.37 -11.10
N ASP A 55 6.83 -19.86 -10.58
CA ASP A 55 6.89 -20.39 -9.20
C ASP A 55 6.60 -19.27 -8.19
N LYS A 56 7.15 -18.06 -8.42
CA LYS A 56 6.82 -16.88 -7.60
C LYS A 56 5.35 -16.50 -7.68
N LYS A 57 4.78 -16.53 -8.89
CA LYS A 57 3.36 -16.24 -9.12
C LYS A 57 2.46 -17.20 -8.35
N GLU A 58 2.70 -18.50 -8.48
CA GLU A 58 1.92 -19.52 -7.78
C GLU A 58 2.05 -19.40 -6.26
N ALA A 59 3.26 -19.15 -5.76
CA ALA A 59 3.48 -18.91 -4.34
C ALA A 59 2.68 -17.70 -3.84
N LEU A 60 2.74 -16.58 -4.56
CA LEU A 60 1.98 -15.37 -4.22
C LEU A 60 0.48 -15.60 -4.26
N LEU A 61 -0.04 -16.29 -5.27
CA LEU A 61 -1.48 -16.60 -5.38
C LEU A 61 -1.94 -17.54 -4.25
N LYS A 62 -1.08 -18.46 -3.80
CA LYS A 62 -1.37 -19.32 -2.63
C LYS A 62 -1.37 -18.53 -1.32
N ILE A 63 -0.39 -17.65 -1.13
CA ILE A 63 -0.29 -16.80 0.08
C ILE A 63 -1.48 -15.83 0.17
N PHE A 64 -1.87 -15.26 -0.97
CA PHE A 64 -2.91 -14.24 -1.05
C PHE A 64 -4.24 -14.78 -1.59
N SER A 65 -4.53 -16.08 -1.42
CA SER A 65 -5.73 -16.71 -1.98
C SER A 65 -7.05 -16.12 -1.48
N ALA A 66 -7.07 -15.58 -0.26
CA ALA A 66 -8.22 -14.93 0.35
C ALA A 66 -8.43 -13.47 -0.09
N GLN A 67 -7.49 -12.89 -0.84
CA GLN A 67 -7.57 -11.50 -1.31
C GLN A 67 -8.47 -11.38 -2.55
N SER A 68 -8.82 -10.16 -2.93
CA SER A 68 -9.69 -9.90 -4.08
C SER A 68 -9.10 -10.33 -5.42
N GLY A 69 -10.00 -10.57 -6.38
CA GLY A 69 -9.62 -10.82 -7.77
C GLY A 69 -8.81 -9.66 -8.40
N THR A 70 -9.01 -8.42 -7.92
CA THR A 70 -8.21 -7.27 -8.34
C THR A 70 -6.76 -7.39 -7.85
N THR A 71 -6.57 -7.85 -6.61
CA THR A 71 -5.23 -8.14 -6.05
C THR A 71 -4.56 -9.31 -6.77
N HIS A 72 -5.31 -10.37 -7.11
CA HIS A 72 -4.78 -11.47 -7.93
C HIS A 72 -4.38 -11.01 -9.33
N SER A 73 -5.19 -10.14 -9.95
CA SER A 73 -4.87 -9.55 -11.26
C SER A 73 -3.56 -8.74 -11.19
N LEU A 74 -3.37 -7.94 -10.14
CA LEU A 74 -2.11 -7.23 -9.91
C LEU A 74 -0.92 -8.19 -9.82
N ILE A 75 -1.05 -9.27 -9.05
CA ILE A 75 0.00 -10.30 -8.92
C ILE A 75 0.33 -10.93 -10.28
N ASN A 76 -0.70 -11.25 -11.08
CA ASN A 76 -0.53 -11.81 -12.42
C ASN A 76 0.22 -10.86 -13.35
N ILE A 77 -0.19 -9.58 -13.40
CA ILE A 77 0.46 -8.56 -14.23
C ILE A 77 1.92 -8.36 -13.82
N LEU A 78 2.21 -8.32 -12.51
CA LEU A 78 3.59 -8.19 -12.03
C LEU A 78 4.42 -9.44 -12.36
N ALA A 79 3.83 -10.64 -12.29
CA ALA A 79 4.50 -11.88 -12.66
C ALA A 79 4.83 -11.96 -14.15
N GLU A 80 3.87 -11.63 -15.03
CA GLU A 80 4.06 -11.61 -16.49
C GLU A 80 5.16 -10.63 -16.91
N ASN A 81 5.23 -9.48 -16.23
CA ASN A 81 6.27 -8.48 -16.49
C ASN A 81 7.59 -8.75 -15.75
N GLN A 82 7.75 -9.90 -15.08
CA GLN A 82 8.92 -10.24 -14.26
C GLN A 82 9.26 -9.19 -13.19
N ARG A 83 8.23 -8.54 -12.63
CA ARG A 83 8.31 -7.41 -11.68
C ARG A 83 7.71 -7.74 -10.32
N THR A 84 7.66 -9.02 -9.93
CA THR A 84 7.12 -9.45 -8.64
C THR A 84 7.86 -8.87 -7.43
N ALA A 85 9.15 -8.53 -7.57
CA ALA A 85 9.92 -7.82 -6.56
C ALA A 85 9.32 -6.44 -6.19
N LEU A 86 8.56 -5.82 -7.09
CA LEU A 86 7.94 -4.52 -6.85
C LEU A 86 6.64 -4.63 -6.04
N LEU A 87 6.12 -5.83 -5.76
CA LEU A 87 4.80 -5.98 -5.14
C LEU A 87 4.66 -5.22 -3.81
N GLY A 88 5.69 -5.26 -2.95
CA GLY A 88 5.70 -4.50 -1.70
C GLY A 88 5.71 -2.98 -1.92
N GLU A 89 6.48 -2.49 -2.89
CA GLU A 89 6.49 -1.06 -3.25
C GLU A 89 5.17 -0.61 -3.88
N VAL A 90 4.53 -1.47 -4.68
CA VAL A 90 3.23 -1.21 -5.30
C VAL A 90 2.17 -1.10 -4.22
N ALA A 91 2.14 -2.03 -3.25
CA ALA A 91 1.21 -2.00 -2.14
C ALA A 91 1.33 -0.71 -1.32
N LYS A 92 2.56 -0.30 -0.97
CA LYS A 92 2.82 0.98 -0.29
C LYS A 92 2.37 2.18 -1.12
N SER A 93 2.67 2.19 -2.41
CA SER A 93 2.27 3.29 -3.31
C SER A 93 0.76 3.37 -3.47
N TYR A 94 0.06 2.23 -3.53
CA TYR A 94 -1.39 2.17 -3.61
C TYR A 94 -2.03 2.78 -2.36
N MET A 95 -1.54 2.43 -1.18
CA MET A 95 -2.03 3.00 0.08
C MET A 95 -1.89 4.52 0.11
N GLN A 96 -0.77 5.06 -0.36
CA GLN A 96 -0.56 6.51 -0.44
C GLN A 96 -1.52 7.17 -1.43
N LEU A 97 -1.63 6.63 -2.64
CA LEU A 97 -2.55 7.16 -3.67
C LEU A 97 -4.02 7.08 -3.24
N TYR A 98 -4.40 6.02 -2.53
CA TYR A 98 -5.74 5.88 -1.97
C TYR A 98 -6.02 6.94 -0.90
N ASN A 99 -5.09 7.14 0.04
CA ASN A 99 -5.21 8.18 1.05
C ASN A 99 -5.28 9.58 0.44
N ASP A 100 -4.44 9.87 -0.57
CA ASP A 100 -4.46 11.13 -1.32
C ASP A 100 -5.81 11.34 -2.02
N ALA A 101 -6.39 10.29 -2.63
CA ALA A 101 -7.69 10.34 -3.29
C ALA A 101 -8.85 10.56 -2.29
N GLN A 102 -8.73 10.06 -1.06
CA GLN A 102 -9.69 10.29 0.02
C GLN A 102 -9.48 11.62 0.75
N GLY A 103 -8.48 12.43 0.36
CA GLY A 103 -8.13 13.67 1.06
C GLY A 103 -7.50 13.44 2.45
N VAL A 104 -7.12 12.21 2.77
CA VAL A 104 -6.46 11.82 4.02
C VAL A 104 -4.97 12.11 3.87
N ARG A 105 -4.54 13.30 4.30
CA ARG A 105 -3.10 13.62 4.40
C ARG A 105 -2.56 13.05 5.71
N VAL A 106 -1.72 12.02 5.61
CA VAL A 106 -1.00 11.46 6.77
C VAL A 106 0.07 12.47 7.19
N ALA A 107 -0.19 13.21 8.27
CA ALA A 107 0.78 14.10 8.88
C ALA A 107 1.59 13.30 9.92
N THR A 108 2.80 12.88 9.56
CA THR A 108 3.73 12.27 10.51
C THR A 108 4.29 13.36 11.42
N VAL A 109 3.92 13.35 12.70
CA VAL A 109 4.46 14.28 13.70
C VAL A 109 5.53 13.55 14.49
N THR A 110 6.79 13.76 14.13
CA THR A 110 7.92 13.23 14.91
C THR A 110 8.07 14.05 16.19
N THR A 111 7.65 13.52 17.34
CA THR A 111 7.84 14.14 18.65
C THR A 111 8.71 13.27 19.55
N ALA A 112 9.58 13.88 20.36
CA ALA A 112 10.49 13.18 21.27
C ALA A 112 9.80 12.68 22.56
N VAL A 113 8.50 12.94 22.72
CA VAL A 113 7.71 12.62 23.91
C VAL A 113 6.32 12.21 23.45
N ALA A 114 5.74 11.16 24.03
CA ALA A 114 4.40 10.69 23.70
C ALA A 114 3.37 11.84 23.78
N LEU A 115 2.68 12.14 22.67
CA LEU A 115 1.66 13.18 22.65
C LEU A 115 0.53 12.83 23.62
N SER A 116 0.23 13.76 24.53
CA SER A 116 -0.98 13.74 25.34
C SER A 116 -2.19 14.15 24.48
N SER A 117 -3.36 13.59 24.77
CA SER A 117 -4.62 13.79 24.01
C SER A 117 -5.05 15.26 23.86
N GLU A 118 -4.64 16.12 24.79
CA GLU A 118 -4.89 17.57 24.72
C GLU A 118 -4.06 18.25 23.61
N LEU A 119 -2.85 17.75 23.35
CA LEU A 119 -1.95 18.32 22.35
C LEU A 119 -2.35 17.88 20.94
N GLU A 120 -2.79 16.64 20.76
CA GLU A 120 -3.36 16.14 19.49
C GLU A 120 -4.52 17.01 19.00
N SER A 121 -5.45 17.35 19.90
CA SER A 121 -6.61 18.19 19.56
C SER A 121 -6.19 19.59 19.09
N LYS A 122 -5.18 20.20 19.74
CA LYS A 122 -4.67 21.53 19.34
C LYS A 122 -3.90 21.48 18.02
N VAL A 123 -3.15 20.41 17.77
CA VAL A 123 -2.41 20.22 16.52
C VAL A 123 -3.37 19.94 15.37
N MET A 124 -4.39 19.10 15.55
CA MET A 124 -5.45 18.89 14.55
C MET A 124 -6.14 20.19 14.16
N ALA A 125 -6.49 21.03 15.14
CA ALA A 125 -7.12 22.33 14.87
C ALA A 125 -6.22 23.26 14.04
N LYS A 126 -4.91 23.30 14.34
CA LYS A 126 -3.96 24.16 13.63
C LYS A 126 -3.65 23.64 12.22
N VAL A 127 -3.54 22.32 12.05
CA VAL A 127 -3.28 21.70 10.75
C VAL A 127 -4.49 21.86 9.82
N LYS A 128 -5.72 21.66 10.31
CA LYS A 128 -6.94 21.97 9.54
C LYS A 128 -6.98 23.40 9.02
N GLN A 129 -6.58 24.35 9.87
CA GLN A 129 -6.55 25.78 9.53
C GLN A 129 -5.50 26.13 8.46
N LEU A 130 -4.37 25.40 8.40
CA LEU A 130 -3.29 25.66 7.46
C LEU A 130 -3.41 24.89 6.15
N THR A 131 -4.02 23.70 6.16
CA THR A 131 -4.06 22.81 4.98
C THR A 131 -5.42 22.71 4.30
N GLY A 132 -6.51 23.20 4.92
CA GLY A 132 -7.85 23.20 4.33
C GLY A 132 -8.41 21.81 4.02
N SER A 133 -8.06 20.79 4.81
CA SER A 133 -8.50 19.39 4.61
C SER A 133 -9.17 18.85 5.87
N ASP A 134 -10.30 18.16 5.72
CA ASP A 134 -11.23 17.84 6.82
C ASP A 134 -10.82 16.65 7.71
N THR A 135 -9.90 15.78 7.25
CA THR A 135 -9.46 14.58 7.97
C THR A 135 -7.95 14.40 7.93
N VAL A 136 -7.30 14.67 9.08
CA VAL A 136 -5.86 14.48 9.30
C VAL A 136 -5.69 13.33 10.27
N THR A 137 -5.03 12.25 9.85
CA THR A 137 -4.71 11.11 10.73
C THR A 137 -3.29 11.26 11.23
N LEU A 138 -3.13 11.37 12.55
CA LEU A 138 -1.84 11.43 13.23
C LEU A 138 -1.35 10.01 13.52
N LYS A 139 -0.10 9.71 13.20
CA LYS A 139 0.56 8.44 13.54
C LYS A 139 1.81 8.76 14.37
N ASN A 140 1.86 8.25 15.60
CA ASN A 140 3.09 8.14 16.38
C ASN A 140 3.83 6.86 15.99
#